data_AF-A0A440A9V3-F1
#
_entry.id   AF-A0A440A9V3-F1
#
_cell.length_a   1.000
_cell.length_b   1.000
_cell.length_c   1.000
_cell.angle_alpha   90.00
_cell.angle_beta   90.00
_cell.angle_gamma   90.00
#
_symmetry.space_group_name_H-M   'P 1'
#
loop_
_entity.id
_entity.type
_entity.pdbx_description
1 polymer ?
#
loop_
_entity_poly.entity_id
_entity_poly.type
_entity_poly.pdbx_seq_one_letter_code
_entity_poly.pdbx_strand_id
1 'polypeptide(L)'
;MSDWTAEELKALHDLAGQGLSALQISKRLPTGRSRNAVIGKLMRGKGKYGQLMGQPKNQAIGRATPKTEQPVKRKYRPVRPVFKAPPIETPVERLFEAEPVANLPATLPITFLEAVMTNRCLHYAGNPFDPDGPDMPVCGAARAPDVLETRYCRRHLIAKRQVAA
;
A
#
# COMPACT_ATOMS: atom_id res chain seq x y z
N MET A 1 -8.06 -0.95 -29.20
CA MET A 1 -7.65 -2.25 -28.63
C MET A 1 -6.79 -2.92 -29.68
N SER A 2 -5.55 -3.29 -29.39
CA SER A 2 -4.65 -3.84 -30.41
C SER A 2 -5.10 -5.25 -30.80
N ASP A 3 -5.91 -5.34 -31.85
CA ASP A 3 -6.47 -6.58 -32.36
C ASP A 3 -5.35 -7.57 -32.69
N TRP A 4 -5.56 -8.82 -32.32
CA TRP A 4 -4.62 -9.90 -32.61
C TRP A 4 -4.94 -10.45 -33.99
N THR A 5 -3.97 -10.45 -34.90
CA THR A 5 -4.18 -11.02 -36.22
C THR A 5 -4.17 -12.55 -36.15
N ALA A 6 -4.82 -13.22 -37.11
CA ALA A 6 -4.84 -14.68 -37.14
C ALA A 6 -3.43 -15.28 -37.31
N GLU A 7 -2.55 -14.58 -38.03
CA GLU A 7 -1.15 -14.96 -38.22
C GLU A 7 -0.36 -14.88 -36.91
N GLU A 8 -0.56 -13.81 -36.12
CA GLU A 8 0.04 -13.67 -34.80
C GLU A 8 -0.38 -14.81 -33.87
N LEU A 9 -1.64 -15.23 -33.93
CA LEU A 9 -2.16 -16.30 -33.07
C LEU A 9 -1.61 -17.68 -33.43
N LYS A 10 -1.38 -17.94 -34.72
CA LYS A 10 -0.70 -19.16 -35.18
C LYS A 10 0.77 -19.17 -34.72
N ALA A 11 1.49 -18.07 -34.96
CA ALA A 11 2.87 -17.94 -34.50
C ALA A 11 2.98 -18.06 -32.97
N LEU A 12 2.02 -17.51 -32.22
CA LEU A 12 1.96 -17.64 -30.77
C LEU A 12 1.81 -19.09 -30.32
N HIS A 13 0.93 -19.85 -30.98
CA HIS A 13 0.71 -21.26 -30.71
C HIS A 13 1.99 -22.08 -30.95
N ASP A 14 2.65 -21.88 -32.08
CA ASP A 14 3.85 -22.62 -32.46
C ASP A 14 5.03 -22.30 -31.53
N LEU A 15 5.24 -21.02 -31.21
CA LEU A 15 6.30 -20.58 -30.30
C LEU A 15 6.03 -21.01 -28.84
N ALA A 16 4.77 -21.07 -28.42
CA ALA A 16 4.39 -21.60 -27.11
C ALA A 16 4.60 -23.13 -27.06
N GLY A 17 4.31 -23.85 -28.14
CA GLY A 17 4.56 -25.29 -28.28
C GLY A 17 6.04 -25.66 -28.21
N GLN A 18 6.93 -24.77 -28.67
CA GLN A 18 8.38 -24.89 -28.54
C GLN A 18 8.90 -24.71 -27.09
N GLY A 19 8.02 -24.40 -26.14
CA GLY A 19 8.40 -24.21 -24.73
C GLY A 19 9.13 -22.89 -24.45
N LEU A 20 9.05 -21.91 -25.36
CA LEU A 20 9.71 -20.61 -25.17
C LEU A 20 9.01 -19.78 -24.08
N SER A 21 9.80 -19.00 -23.35
CA SER A 21 9.25 -18.07 -22.36
C SER A 21 8.51 -16.91 -23.02
N ALA A 22 7.51 -16.34 -22.34
CA ALA A 22 6.74 -15.20 -22.86
C ALA A 22 7.60 -14.01 -23.33
N LEU A 23 8.75 -13.78 -22.68
CA LEU A 23 9.68 -12.72 -23.07
C LEU A 23 10.38 -13.02 -24.41
N GLN A 24 10.74 -14.27 -24.65
CA GLN A 24 11.32 -14.69 -25.93
C GLN A 24 10.28 -14.65 -27.05
N ILE A 25 9.05 -15.06 -26.76
CA ILE A 25 7.94 -14.98 -27.71
C ILE A 25 7.69 -13.53 -28.12
N SER A 26 7.66 -12.58 -27.17
CA SER A 26 7.49 -11.15 -27.50
C SER A 26 8.56 -10.60 -28.44
N LYS A 27 9.80 -11.11 -28.37
CA LYS A 27 10.90 -10.67 -29.24
C LYS A 27 10.84 -11.26 -30.64
N ARG A 28 10.22 -12.43 -30.80
CA ARG A 28 10.09 -13.12 -32.09
C ARG A 28 8.83 -12.75 -32.85
N LEU A 29 7.83 -12.17 -32.16
CA LEU A 29 6.63 -11.66 -32.81
C LEU A 29 6.95 -10.39 -33.60
N PRO A 30 6.51 -10.28 -34.87
CA PRO A 30 6.86 -9.16 -35.75
C PRO A 30 6.30 -7.81 -35.28
N THR A 31 5.21 -7.83 -34.50
CA THR A 31 4.52 -6.63 -34.00
C THR A 31 5.08 -6.09 -32.70
N GLY A 32 6.19 -6.64 -32.17
CA GLY A 32 6.85 -6.10 -30.98
C GLY A 32 5.95 -6.04 -29.74
N ARG A 33 5.05 -7.01 -29.58
CA ARG A 33 4.08 -7.06 -28.47
C ARG A 33 4.81 -7.23 -27.13
N SER A 34 4.36 -6.53 -26.09
CA SER A 34 4.96 -6.67 -24.76
C SER A 34 4.76 -8.08 -24.17
N ARG A 35 5.69 -8.51 -23.30
CA ARG A 35 5.59 -9.78 -22.55
C ARG A 35 4.22 -9.96 -21.88
N ASN A 36 3.67 -8.89 -21.31
CA ASN A 36 2.38 -8.93 -20.60
C ASN A 36 1.20 -9.12 -21.55
N ALA A 37 1.27 -8.58 -22.78
CA ALA A 37 0.25 -8.81 -23.80
C ALA A 37 0.21 -10.29 -24.21
N VAL A 38 1.38 -10.92 -24.39
CA VAL A 38 1.53 -12.35 -24.70
C VAL A 38 0.96 -13.22 -23.58
N ILE A 39 1.37 -12.98 -22.32
CA ILE A 39 0.87 -13.73 -21.16
C ILE A 39 -0.65 -13.59 -21.06
N GLY A 40 -1.16 -12.36 -21.16
CA GLY A 40 -2.59 -12.09 -21.08
C GLY A 40 -3.39 -12.81 -22.17
N LYS A 41 -2.84 -12.89 -23.39
CA LYS A 41 -3.53 -13.59 -24.49
C LYS A 41 -3.53 -15.11 -24.29
N LEU A 42 -2.42 -15.70 -23.85
CA LEU A 42 -2.32 -17.13 -23.56
C LEU A 42 -3.23 -17.55 -22.41
N MET A 43 -3.27 -16.75 -21.33
CA MET A 43 -4.12 -16.99 -20.17
C MET A 43 -5.61 -16.88 -20.50
N ARG A 44 -6.02 -15.83 -21.25
CA ARG A 44 -7.41 -15.67 -21.70
C ARG A 44 -7.84 -16.71 -22.73
N GLY A 45 -6.88 -17.20 -23.53
CA GLY A 45 -7.10 -18.20 -24.57
C GLY A 45 -7.39 -19.61 -24.04
N LYS A 46 -7.18 -19.89 -22.73
CA LYS A 46 -7.39 -21.21 -22.11
C LYS A 46 -6.81 -22.37 -22.93
N GLY A 47 -5.59 -22.18 -23.46
CA GLY A 47 -4.89 -23.19 -24.28
C GLY A 47 -5.14 -23.12 -25.79
N LYS A 48 -6.13 -22.35 -26.29
CA LYS A 48 -6.40 -22.21 -27.73
C LYS A 48 -5.24 -21.63 -28.54
N TYR A 49 -4.37 -20.86 -27.90
CA TYR A 49 -3.21 -20.22 -28.54
C TYR A 49 -1.88 -20.75 -27.99
N GLY A 50 -1.90 -21.96 -27.42
CA GLY A 50 -0.77 -22.57 -26.73
C GLY A 50 -0.79 -22.32 -25.22
N GLN A 51 0.06 -23.06 -24.50
CA GLN A 51 0.26 -22.92 -23.07
C GLN A 51 1.76 -22.76 -22.81
N LEU A 52 2.13 -21.71 -22.08
CA LEU A 52 3.51 -21.62 -21.59
C LEU A 52 3.75 -22.80 -20.67
N MET A 53 4.77 -23.61 -20.96
CA MET A 53 5.25 -24.56 -19.99
C MET A 53 5.65 -23.78 -18.75
N GLY A 54 4.88 -23.97 -17.68
CA GLY A 54 5.12 -23.26 -16.43
C GLY A 54 6.56 -23.52 -16.02
N GLN A 55 7.24 -22.48 -15.52
CA GLN A 55 8.48 -22.73 -14.80
C GLN A 55 8.19 -23.82 -13.76
N PRO A 56 9.11 -24.78 -13.55
CA PRO A 56 8.95 -25.73 -12.47
C PRO A 56 8.65 -24.90 -11.23
N LYS A 57 7.45 -25.10 -10.65
CA LYS A 57 7.14 -24.52 -9.36
C LYS A 57 8.27 -25.00 -8.49
N ASN A 58 9.13 -24.09 -8.05
CA ASN A 58 10.14 -24.39 -7.05
C ASN A 58 9.36 -25.11 -5.94
N GLN A 59 9.53 -26.42 -5.86
CA GLN A 59 9.11 -27.21 -4.73
C GLN A 59 10.07 -26.75 -3.65
N ALA A 60 9.78 -25.58 -3.09
CA ALA A 60 10.49 -25.05 -1.95
C ALA A 60 10.16 -26.04 -0.82
N ILE A 61 11.04 -27.02 -0.71
CA ILE A 61 11.15 -27.97 0.38
C ILE A 61 11.06 -27.16 1.68
N GLY A 62 9.98 -27.38 2.41
CA GLY A 62 10.02 -27.35 3.87
C GLY A 62 10.12 -26.01 4.60
N ARG A 63 9.80 -24.86 4.01
CA ARG A 63 9.41 -23.70 4.83
C ARG A 63 7.91 -23.55 4.81
N ALA A 64 7.26 -24.20 5.78
CA ALA A 64 5.94 -23.85 6.22
C ALA A 64 5.96 -22.35 6.56
N THR A 65 5.45 -21.52 5.66
CA THR A 65 5.03 -20.18 6.04
C THR A 65 3.97 -20.37 7.13
N PRO A 66 4.07 -19.68 8.28
CA PRO A 66 3.01 -19.73 9.26
C PRO A 66 1.72 -19.34 8.55
N LYS A 67 0.74 -20.24 8.62
CA LYS A 67 -0.59 -20.07 8.02
C LYS A 67 -1.16 -18.81 8.66
N THR A 68 -1.03 -17.66 7.98
CA THR A 68 -1.69 -16.43 8.42
C THR A 68 -3.16 -16.79 8.53
N GLU A 69 -3.67 -16.77 9.75
CA GLU A 69 -5.09 -17.00 10.00
C GLU A 69 -5.85 -16.07 9.09
N GLN A 70 -6.59 -16.64 8.14
CA GLN A 70 -7.45 -15.84 7.30
C GLN A 70 -8.43 -15.13 8.24
N PRO A 71 -8.53 -13.78 8.19
CA PRO A 71 -9.48 -13.09 9.02
C PRO A 71 -10.85 -13.68 8.74
N VAL A 72 -11.53 -14.12 9.79
CA VAL A 72 -12.88 -14.70 9.73
C VAL A 72 -13.72 -13.79 8.85
N LYS A 73 -14.22 -14.32 7.72
CA LYS A 73 -15.13 -13.60 6.83
C LYS A 73 -16.32 -13.12 7.65
N ARG A 74 -16.30 -11.85 8.05
CA ARG A 74 -17.43 -11.22 8.74
C ARG A 74 -18.62 -11.34 7.81
N LYS A 75 -19.70 -11.97 8.29
CA LYS A 75 -20.97 -12.03 7.57
C LYS A 75 -21.41 -10.60 7.32
N TYR A 76 -21.44 -10.19 6.05
CA TYR A 76 -21.83 -8.85 5.65
C TYR A 76 -23.29 -8.66 6.05
N ARG A 77 -23.55 -7.80 7.03
CA ARG A 77 -24.92 -7.39 7.35
C ARG A 77 -25.35 -6.46 6.20
N PRO A 78 -26.46 -6.74 5.50
CA PRO A 78 -26.93 -5.85 4.45
C PRO A 78 -27.17 -4.47 5.06
N VAL A 79 -26.50 -3.47 4.48
CA VAL A 79 -26.65 -2.06 4.86
C VAL A 79 -28.08 -1.66 4.53
N ARG A 80 -28.82 -1.18 5.53
CA ARG A 80 -30.16 -0.63 5.28
C ARG A 80 -30.04 0.55 4.31
N PRO A 81 -30.93 0.68 3.31
CA PRO A 81 -30.90 1.82 2.41
C PRO A 81 -31.02 3.11 3.23
N VAL A 82 -30.02 3.98 3.11
CA VAL A 82 -30.03 5.32 3.70
C VAL A 82 -30.94 6.17 2.83
N PHE A 83 -32.11 6.54 3.36
CA PHE A 83 -32.94 7.57 2.75
C PHE A 83 -32.16 8.88 2.83
N LYS A 84 -31.94 9.52 1.67
CA LYS A 84 -31.38 10.88 1.62
C LYS A 84 -32.36 11.81 2.33
N ALA A 85 -31.96 12.35 3.48
CA ALA A 85 -32.67 13.43 4.11
C ALA A 85 -32.70 14.65 3.17
N PRO A 86 -33.79 15.44 3.14
CA PRO A 86 -33.80 16.69 2.40
C PRO A 86 -32.69 17.61 2.92
N PRO A 87 -32.06 18.43 2.05
CA PRO A 87 -31.04 19.38 2.48
C PRO A 87 -31.69 20.37 3.44
N ILE A 88 -31.24 20.34 4.69
CA ILE A 88 -31.58 21.38 5.66
C ILE A 88 -30.65 22.55 5.34
N GLU A 89 -31.20 23.62 4.75
CA GLU A 89 -30.52 24.90 4.63
C GLU A 89 -30.46 25.56 6.01
N THR A 90 -29.59 25.05 6.89
CA THR A 90 -29.21 25.80 8.08
C THR A 90 -28.18 26.85 7.68
N PRO A 91 -28.36 28.14 8.01
CA PRO A 91 -27.27 29.09 7.92
C PRO A 91 -26.15 28.55 8.81
N VAL A 92 -24.97 28.34 8.22
CA VAL A 92 -23.75 28.06 8.97
C VAL A 92 -23.38 29.35 9.68
N GLU A 93 -23.99 29.60 10.85
CA GLU A 93 -23.38 30.47 11.85
C GLU A 93 -22.00 29.88 12.14
N ARG A 94 -20.96 30.57 11.68
CA ARG A 94 -19.59 30.30 12.09
C ARG A 94 -19.48 30.65 13.56
N LEU A 95 -19.91 29.74 14.42
CA LEU A 95 -19.84 29.83 15.88
C LEU A 95 -18.42 29.68 16.44
N PHE A 96 -17.40 29.70 15.58
CA PHE A 96 -16.01 29.64 15.98
C PHE A 96 -15.19 30.65 15.18
N GLU A 97 -15.29 31.92 15.57
CA GLU A 97 -14.08 32.74 15.61
C GLU A 97 -13.21 32.14 16.71
N ALA A 98 -12.34 31.20 16.33
CA ALA A 98 -11.32 30.71 17.22
C ALA A 98 -10.30 31.82 17.40
N GLU A 99 -10.43 32.59 18.49
CA GLU A 99 -9.30 33.35 19.01
C GLU A 99 -8.12 32.38 19.16
N PRO A 100 -6.93 32.69 18.62
CA PRO A 100 -5.77 31.84 18.82
C PRO A 100 -5.48 31.82 20.31
N VAL A 101 -5.86 30.74 20.99
CA VAL A 101 -5.51 30.50 22.38
C VAL A 101 -4.00 30.39 22.43
N ALA A 102 -3.34 31.50 22.75
CA ALA A 102 -1.96 31.50 23.17
C ALA A 102 -1.87 30.61 24.41
N ASN A 103 -0.99 29.60 24.35
CA ASN A 103 -0.61 28.72 25.46
C ASN A 103 -1.58 27.57 25.80
N LEU A 104 -1.86 26.69 24.84
CA LEU A 104 -1.83 25.27 25.18
C LEU A 104 -0.36 24.86 25.37
N PRO A 105 0.02 24.01 26.34
CA PRO A 105 1.36 23.43 26.44
C PRO A 105 1.58 22.38 25.35
N ALA A 106 1.11 22.64 24.12
CA ALA A 106 1.49 21.88 22.96
C ALA A 106 2.96 22.23 22.70
N THR A 107 3.85 21.32 23.10
CA THR A 107 5.26 21.42 22.76
C THR A 107 5.35 21.60 21.25
N LEU A 108 5.89 22.74 20.81
CA LEU A 108 6.14 22.99 19.40
C LEU A 108 7.02 21.85 18.85
N PRO A 109 6.80 21.43 17.61
CA PRO A 109 7.67 20.44 16.99
C PRO A 109 9.10 21.00 16.94
N ILE A 110 10.06 20.14 17.27
CA ILE A 110 11.50 20.44 17.24
C ILE A 110 12.15 19.64 16.12
N THR A 111 13.40 19.95 15.77
CA THR A 111 14.13 19.18 14.77
C THR A 111 14.45 17.77 15.29
N PHE A 112 14.61 16.81 14.38
CA PHE A 112 14.97 15.44 14.74
C PHE A 112 16.27 15.39 15.56
N LEU A 113 17.31 16.12 15.14
CA LEU A 113 18.59 16.17 15.86
C LEU A 113 18.43 16.73 17.26
N GLU A 114 17.71 17.85 17.41
CA GLU A 114 17.45 18.44 18.72
C GLU A 114 16.69 17.47 19.63
N ALA A 115 15.71 16.73 19.11
CA ALA A 115 14.97 15.73 19.88
C ALA A 115 15.82 14.53 20.33
N VAL A 116 16.79 14.12 19.51
CA VAL A 116 17.76 13.08 19.89
C VAL A 116 18.62 13.58 21.04
N MET A 117 19.19 14.79 20.90
CA MET A 117 20.11 15.39 21.88
C MET A 117 19.43 15.72 23.21
N THR A 118 18.19 16.20 23.17
CA THR A 118 17.41 16.59 24.37
C THR A 118 16.55 15.45 24.93
N ASN A 119 16.73 14.23 24.44
CA ASN A 119 15.97 13.04 24.86
C ASN A 119 14.44 13.21 24.79
N ARG A 120 13.94 13.82 23.72
CA ARG A 120 12.52 14.05 23.46
C ARG A 120 11.92 12.99 22.54
N CYS A 121 10.61 13.10 22.33
CA CYS A 121 9.81 12.23 21.49
C CYS A 121 10.21 12.35 20.00
N LEU A 122 10.53 11.22 19.37
CA LEU A 122 10.96 11.14 17.96
C LEU A 122 9.82 10.84 16.97
N HIS A 123 8.55 11.01 17.37
CA HIS A 123 7.45 10.80 16.44
C HIS A 123 7.40 11.94 15.42
N TYR A 124 7.31 11.63 14.13
CA TYR A 124 7.21 12.62 13.08
C TYR A 124 5.96 13.49 13.26
N ALA A 125 6.10 14.81 13.11
CA ALA A 125 4.97 15.74 13.15
C ALA A 125 4.42 16.04 11.74
N GLY A 126 5.21 15.76 10.69
CA GLY A 126 4.87 15.93 9.28
C GLY A 126 4.90 14.61 8.48
N ASN A 127 5.15 14.69 7.18
CA ASN A 127 5.24 13.51 6.33
C ASN A 127 6.60 12.79 6.53
N PRO A 128 6.62 11.50 6.90
CA PRO A 128 7.87 10.74 7.11
C PRO A 128 8.78 10.61 5.88
N PHE A 129 8.26 10.87 4.68
CA PHE A 129 8.95 10.68 3.42
C PHE A 129 9.40 12.00 2.77
N ASP A 130 9.26 13.12 3.47
CA ASP A 130 9.74 14.40 2.97
C ASP A 130 11.29 14.46 2.99
N PRO A 131 11.91 15.21 2.07
CA PRO A 131 13.36 15.29 1.92
C PRO A 131 14.07 16.09 3.03
N ASP A 132 13.36 16.50 4.08
CA ASP A 132 13.82 17.42 5.12
C ASP A 132 14.92 16.85 6.03
N GLY A 133 15.22 15.54 5.92
CA GLY A 133 16.39 14.92 6.53
C GLY A 133 16.53 15.21 8.04
N PRO A 134 17.68 15.71 8.53
CA PRO A 134 17.92 15.97 9.96
C PRO A 134 17.07 17.12 10.54
N ASP A 135 16.55 17.99 9.67
CA ASP A 135 15.69 19.13 10.05
C ASP A 135 14.21 18.75 10.07
N MET A 136 13.88 17.49 9.79
CA MET A 136 12.51 16.98 9.83
C MET A 136 11.85 17.26 11.20
N PRO A 137 10.65 17.87 11.22
CA PRO A 137 9.96 18.21 12.45
C PRO A 137 9.42 16.97 13.16
N VAL A 138 9.75 16.84 14.44
CA VAL A 138 9.27 15.77 15.33
C VAL A 138 8.54 16.34 16.54
N CYS A 139 7.73 15.51 17.18
CA CYS A 139 6.81 15.87 18.27
C CYS A 139 7.45 16.66 19.41
N GLY A 140 8.70 16.38 19.79
CA GLY A 140 9.40 17.17 20.82
C GLY A 140 8.88 17.03 22.26
N ALA A 141 7.77 16.34 22.48
CA ALA A 141 7.22 16.12 23.82
C ALA A 141 8.16 15.30 24.73
N ALA A 142 7.99 15.44 26.04
CA ALA A 142 8.69 14.60 27.03
C ALA A 142 8.40 13.10 26.79
N ARG A 143 9.44 12.26 26.92
CA ARG A 143 9.30 10.80 26.78
C ARG A 143 8.50 10.22 27.93
N ALA A 144 7.84 9.10 27.67
CA ALA A 144 7.16 8.36 28.72
C ALA A 144 8.22 7.78 29.70
N PRO A 145 8.16 8.11 31.01
CA PRO A 145 9.15 7.62 31.98
C PRO A 145 9.02 6.12 32.24
N ASP A 146 7.80 5.57 32.11
CA ASP A 146 7.45 4.22 32.58
C ASP A 146 7.74 3.12 31.55
N VAL A 147 8.19 3.47 30.34
CA VAL A 147 8.43 2.51 29.25
C VAL A 147 9.88 2.60 28.81
N LEU A 148 10.72 1.82 29.50
CA LEU A 148 12.10 1.56 29.12
C LEU A 148 12.13 1.05 27.66
N GLU A 149 13.15 1.46 26.89
CA GLU A 149 13.36 1.17 25.46
C GLU A 149 12.57 2.01 24.45
N THR A 150 11.62 2.85 24.86
CA THR A 150 10.86 3.68 23.90
C THR A 150 11.34 5.12 23.80
N ARG A 151 11.42 5.64 22.57
CA ARG A 151 11.81 7.03 22.27
C ARG A 151 10.61 7.94 22.05
N TYR A 152 9.42 7.53 22.50
CA TYR A 152 8.16 8.22 22.22
C TYR A 152 7.49 8.72 23.51
N CYS A 153 6.64 9.74 23.37
CA CYS A 153 5.76 10.18 24.46
C CYS A 153 4.58 9.21 24.64
N ARG A 154 3.87 9.30 25.77
CA ARG A 154 2.72 8.43 26.09
C ARG A 154 1.67 8.42 24.97
N ARG A 155 1.38 9.58 24.37
CA ARG A 155 0.43 9.71 23.26
C ARG A 155 0.83 8.88 22.03
N HIS A 156 2.09 8.98 21.60
CA HIS A 156 2.56 8.27 20.42
C HIS A 156 2.81 6.78 20.66
N LEU A 157 3.02 6.37 21.91
CA LEU A 157 2.99 4.95 22.28
C LEU A 157 1.61 4.34 22.10
N ILE A 158 0.55 5.05 22.48
CA ILE A 158 -0.84 4.61 22.27
C ILE A 158 -1.13 4.49 20.78
N ALA A 159 -0.78 5.52 19.99
CA ALA A 159 -0.98 5.51 18.54
C ALA A 159 -0.23 4.36 17.85
N LYS A 160 1.03 4.10 18.21
CA LYS A 160 1.81 2.99 17.65
C LYS A 160 1.17 1.62 17.95
N ARG A 161 0.63 1.43 19.15
CA ARG A 161 -0.06 0.20 19.54
C ARG A 161 -1.37 0.00 18.74
N GLN A 162 -2.09 1.07 18.44
CA GLN A 162 -3.32 1.02 17.64
C GLN A 162 -3.06 0.66 16.18
N VAL A 163 -1.93 1.08 15.60
CA VAL A 163 -1.55 0.72 14.22
C VAL A 163 -1.02 -0.71 14.13
N ALA A 164 -0.45 -1.23 15.21
CA ALA A 164 0.11 -2.58 15.26
C ALA A 164 -0.94 -3.68 15.54
N ALA A 165 -2.17 -3.31 15.93
CA ALA A 165 -3.29 -4.22 16.24
C ALA A 165 -4.23 -4.37 15.04
#